data_AF-A0A2J7RAI2-F1
#
_entry.id   AF-A0A2J7RAI2-F1
#
_cell.length_a   1.000
_cell.length_b   1.000
_cell.length_c   1.000
_cell.angle_alpha   90.00
_cell.angle_beta   90.00
_cell.angle_gamma   90.00
#
_symmetry.space_group_name_H-M   'P 1'
#
loop_
_entity.id
_entity.type
_entity.pdbx_description
1 polymer ?
#
loop_
_entity_poly.entity_id
_entity_poly.type
_entity_poly.pdbx_seq_one_letter_code
_entity_poly.pdbx_strand_id
1 'polypeptide(L)'
;FTQHLSVLNLQLQGKKQTIYQMVGFVDSFRKRLHLFKSALNKNNLLHFPCCRKLSEEEGLEFRDYPEIIEDLSSEFDRQFNDFESFRSDISLFNNPIHFDIESQPGHLQQIDRIKQTMHRVHMERFNLKKLNKVEGKEEYCVEISNRFAALENSDTEVDVNKAWETNRENLIFHIRENIKMSAKESLDYYEPKKHKPWFDEGCSKLLDHRKQAKLQWLQDPSELNGNNLNNIRRETSRHFRNKKRDYLKDKIDELAMNSKNKNIRELYRGININITETTYSCQFEYVFCNQQACNTGQSLTLLWPLAP
;
A
#
# COMPACT_ATOMS: atom_id res chain seq x y z
N PHE A 1 -9.59 -20.62 36.49
CA PHE A 1 -8.19 -20.25 36.21
C PHE A 1 -7.46 -21.34 35.40
N THR A 2 -7.38 -22.58 35.91
CA THR A 2 -6.78 -23.75 35.23
C THR A 2 -7.26 -24.00 33.81
N GLN A 3 -8.56 -23.79 33.53
CA GLN A 3 -9.09 -23.89 32.17
C GLN A 3 -8.47 -22.87 31.20
N HIS A 4 -8.21 -21.64 31.67
CA HIS A 4 -7.61 -20.60 30.82
C HIS A 4 -6.15 -20.92 30.50
N LEU A 5 -5.39 -21.44 31.47
CA LEU A 5 -4.02 -21.93 31.25
C LEU A 5 -3.98 -23.12 30.31
N SER A 6 -4.92 -24.07 30.46
CA SER A 6 -5.02 -25.23 29.57
C SER A 6 -5.28 -24.80 28.11
N VAL A 7 -6.17 -23.82 27.90
CA VAL A 7 -6.42 -23.25 26.57
C VAL A 7 -5.16 -22.60 26.00
N LEU A 8 -4.45 -21.77 26.79
CA LEU A 8 -3.20 -21.16 26.33
C LEU A 8 -2.16 -22.23 26.00
N ASN A 9 -2.01 -23.26 26.83
CA ASN A 9 -1.04 -24.32 26.60
C ASN A 9 -1.35 -25.11 25.32
N LEU A 10 -2.62 -25.44 25.08
CA LEU A 10 -3.05 -26.07 23.83
C LEU A 10 -2.81 -25.17 22.62
N GLN A 11 -3.00 -23.86 22.78
CA GLN A 11 -2.63 -22.90 21.74
C GLN A 11 -1.11 -22.99 21.51
N LEU A 12 -0.27 -22.77 22.51
CA LEU A 12 1.19 -22.77 22.32
C LEU A 12 1.77 -24.10 21.79
N GLN A 13 1.13 -25.24 22.07
CA GLN A 13 1.55 -26.57 21.61
C GLN A 13 1.02 -26.95 20.21
N GLY A 14 0.18 -26.11 19.59
CA GLY A 14 -0.41 -26.40 18.28
C GLY A 14 0.64 -26.55 17.17
N LYS A 15 0.53 -27.59 16.34
CA LYS A 15 1.38 -27.76 15.15
C LYS A 15 1.07 -26.66 14.12
N LYS A 16 2.10 -26.16 13.41
CA LYS A 16 2.01 -25.12 12.36
C LYS A 16 1.71 -23.70 12.86
N GLN A 17 2.07 -23.37 14.10
CA GLN A 17 1.96 -21.99 14.58
C GLN A 17 3.22 -21.17 14.27
N THR A 18 3.00 -19.91 13.90
CA THR A 18 4.07 -18.94 13.69
C THR A 18 4.43 -18.26 15.01
N ILE A 19 5.68 -17.79 15.13
CA ILE A 19 6.15 -17.01 16.30
C ILE A 19 5.23 -15.80 16.55
N TYR A 20 4.77 -15.13 15.49
CA TYR A 20 3.79 -14.04 15.60
C TYR A 20 2.50 -14.45 16.32
N GLN A 21 1.92 -15.59 15.93
CA GLN A 21 0.71 -16.12 16.57
C GLN A 21 0.96 -16.50 18.03
N MET A 22 2.10 -17.13 18.32
CA MET A 22 2.49 -17.50 19.68
C MET A 22 2.62 -16.28 20.58
N VAL A 23 3.32 -15.23 20.12
CA VAL A 23 3.43 -13.94 20.84
C VAL A 23 2.05 -13.32 21.05
N GLY A 24 1.17 -13.37 20.05
CA GLY A 24 -0.21 -12.91 20.15
C GLY A 24 -1.04 -13.64 21.22
N PHE A 25 -0.86 -14.96 21.38
CA PHE A 25 -1.54 -15.74 22.42
C PHE A 25 -1.06 -15.36 23.82
N VAL A 26 0.26 -15.21 23.99
CA VAL A 26 0.87 -14.74 25.25
C VAL A 26 0.36 -13.34 25.62
N ASP A 27 0.36 -12.40 24.67
CA ASP A 27 -0.13 -11.04 24.91
C ASP A 27 -1.62 -10.99 25.26
N SER A 28 -2.42 -11.83 24.61
CA SER A 28 -3.85 -11.95 24.89
C SER A 28 -4.09 -12.48 26.31
N PHE A 29 -3.27 -13.45 26.75
CA PHE A 29 -3.36 -14.00 28.09
C PHE A 29 -2.88 -13.00 29.14
N ARG A 30 -1.79 -12.28 28.90
CA ARG A 30 -1.30 -11.18 29.75
C ARG A 30 -2.38 -10.12 29.99
N LYS A 31 -3.04 -9.66 28.92
CA LYS A 31 -4.19 -8.72 29.02
C LYS A 31 -5.32 -9.29 29.86
N ARG A 32 -5.56 -10.61 29.78
CA ARG A 32 -6.59 -11.29 30.56
C ARG A 32 -6.23 -11.36 32.05
N LEU A 33 -4.97 -11.61 32.41
CA LEU A 33 -4.51 -11.54 33.81
C LEU A 33 -4.69 -10.13 34.38
N HIS A 34 -4.33 -9.10 33.61
CA HIS A 34 -4.55 -7.71 34.01
C HIS A 34 -6.04 -7.39 34.20
N LEU A 35 -6.91 -7.88 33.30
CA LEU A 35 -8.36 -7.73 33.43
C LEU A 35 -8.88 -8.41 34.70
N PHE A 36 -8.40 -9.62 35.00
CA PHE A 36 -8.76 -10.38 36.21
C PHE A 36 -8.38 -9.65 37.49
N LYS A 37 -7.14 -9.14 37.57
CA LYS A 37 -6.70 -8.31 38.69
C LYS A 37 -7.58 -7.07 38.85
N SER A 38 -7.83 -6.34 37.77
CA SER A 38 -8.67 -5.13 37.79
C SER A 38 -10.11 -5.42 38.22
N ALA A 39 -10.67 -6.56 37.78
CA ALA A 39 -12.01 -6.99 38.16
C ALA A 39 -12.07 -7.33 39.66
N LEU A 40 -11.11 -8.07 40.19
CA LEU A 40 -11.06 -8.42 41.61
C LEU A 40 -10.87 -7.19 42.51
N ASN A 41 -10.02 -6.24 42.13
CA ASN A 41 -9.86 -4.96 42.85
C ASN A 41 -11.15 -4.14 42.93
N LYS A 42 -12.06 -4.30 41.97
CA LYS A 42 -13.37 -3.66 41.93
C LYS A 42 -14.48 -4.53 42.55
N ASN A 43 -14.11 -5.63 43.19
CA ASN A 43 -15.01 -6.68 43.66
C ASN A 43 -16.00 -7.19 42.59
N ASN A 44 -15.57 -7.17 41.32
CA ASN A 44 -16.37 -7.61 40.19
C ASN A 44 -16.09 -9.08 39.86
N LEU A 45 -17.01 -9.96 40.25
CA LEU A 45 -16.89 -11.40 40.07
C LEU A 45 -17.46 -11.92 38.72
N LEU A 46 -17.71 -11.05 37.74
CA LEU A 46 -18.26 -11.43 36.42
C LEU A 46 -17.46 -12.51 35.69
N HIS A 47 -16.14 -12.48 35.83
CA HIS A 47 -15.24 -13.43 35.19
C HIS A 47 -14.95 -14.66 36.07
N PHE A 48 -15.55 -14.73 37.26
CA PHE A 48 -15.30 -15.79 38.24
C PHE A 48 -16.62 -16.40 38.75
N PRO A 49 -17.34 -17.17 37.91
CA PRO A 49 -18.64 -17.73 38.29
C PRO A 49 -18.62 -18.57 39.58
N CYS A 50 -17.55 -19.33 39.83
CA CYS A 50 -17.39 -20.07 41.10
C CYS A 50 -17.18 -19.15 42.30
N CYS A 51 -16.31 -18.13 42.19
CA CYS A 51 -16.08 -17.17 43.27
C CYS A 51 -17.35 -16.38 43.58
N ARG A 52 -18.14 -16.03 42.55
CA ARG A 52 -19.45 -15.39 42.72
C ARG A 52 -20.38 -16.27 43.56
N LYS A 53 -20.56 -17.54 43.20
CA LYS A 53 -21.40 -18.47 43.95
C LYS A 53 -20.95 -18.62 45.41
N LEU A 54 -19.66 -18.79 45.63
CA LEU A 54 -19.08 -18.90 46.98
C LEU A 54 -19.26 -17.62 47.82
N SER A 55 -19.23 -16.44 47.17
CA SER A 55 -19.52 -15.18 47.84
C SER A 55 -21.01 -15.06 48.21
N GLU A 56 -21.90 -15.48 47.31
CA GLU A 56 -23.37 -15.44 47.51
C GLU A 56 -23.85 -16.48 48.54
N GLU A 57 -23.28 -17.69 48.54
CA GLU A 57 -23.70 -18.82 49.38
C GLU A 57 -23.01 -18.83 50.76
N GLU A 58 -21.70 -18.53 50.82
CA GLU A 58 -20.89 -18.66 52.04
C GLU A 58 -20.32 -17.33 52.56
N GLY A 59 -20.59 -16.20 51.89
CA GLY A 59 -20.10 -14.89 52.32
C GLY A 59 -18.57 -14.73 52.20
N LEU A 60 -17.91 -15.58 51.41
CA LEU A 60 -16.46 -15.54 51.23
C LEU A 60 -16.02 -14.26 50.51
N GLU A 61 -14.93 -13.67 51.00
CA GLU A 61 -14.27 -12.50 50.42
C GLU A 61 -12.96 -12.90 49.74
N PHE A 62 -12.63 -12.20 48.66
CA PHE A 62 -11.48 -12.53 47.79
C PHE A 62 -10.44 -11.39 47.76
N ARG A 63 -10.24 -10.69 48.88
CA ARG A 63 -9.40 -9.48 48.96
C ARG A 63 -7.92 -9.72 48.61
N ASP A 64 -7.40 -10.92 48.86
CA ASP A 64 -5.98 -11.24 48.63
C ASP A 64 -5.71 -11.79 47.22
N TYR A 65 -6.77 -12.12 46.47
CA TYR A 65 -6.65 -12.70 45.14
C TYR A 65 -6.03 -11.77 44.09
N PRO A 66 -6.22 -10.44 44.10
CA PRO A 66 -5.49 -9.52 43.22
C PRO A 66 -3.97 -9.64 43.34
N GLU A 67 -3.45 -9.87 44.54
CA GLU A 67 -2.01 -10.02 44.81
C GLU A 67 -1.51 -11.34 44.22
N ILE A 68 -2.28 -12.43 44.41
CA ILE A 68 -1.99 -13.73 43.77
C ILE A 68 -1.95 -13.62 42.24
N ILE A 69 -2.87 -12.87 41.64
CA ILE A 69 -2.87 -12.64 40.18
C ILE A 69 -1.68 -11.78 39.75
N GLU A 70 -1.20 -10.86 40.58
CA GLU A 70 0.00 -10.07 40.29
C GLU A 70 1.26 -10.91 40.31
N ASP A 71 1.43 -11.75 41.32
CA ASP A 71 2.57 -12.68 41.43
C ASP A 71 2.61 -13.62 40.23
N LEU A 72 1.44 -14.16 39.88
CA LEU A 72 1.27 -14.99 38.69
C LEU A 72 1.59 -14.22 37.40
N SER A 73 1.18 -12.96 37.27
CA SER A 73 1.48 -12.13 36.09
C SER A 73 2.98 -11.91 35.95
N SER A 74 3.66 -11.65 37.07
CA SER A 74 5.12 -11.48 37.14
C SER A 74 5.84 -12.76 36.73
N GLU A 75 5.39 -13.91 37.22
CA GLU A 75 5.96 -15.21 36.86
C GLU A 75 5.70 -15.56 35.38
N PHE A 76 4.52 -15.22 34.88
CA PHE A 76 4.17 -15.38 33.47
C PHE A 76 5.08 -14.53 32.57
N ASP A 77 5.32 -13.28 32.93
CA ASP A 77 6.23 -12.40 32.19
C ASP A 77 7.66 -12.91 32.23
N ARG A 78 8.12 -13.42 33.37
CA ARG A 78 9.43 -14.06 33.51
C ARG A 78 9.56 -15.28 32.61
N GLN A 79 8.54 -16.13 32.56
CA GLN A 79 8.55 -17.36 31.76
C GLN A 79 8.56 -17.08 30.24
N PHE A 80 7.91 -16.00 29.80
CA PHE A 80 7.76 -15.67 28.39
C PHE A 80 8.63 -14.49 27.94
N ASN A 81 9.67 -14.16 28.72
CA ASN A 81 10.56 -13.02 28.42
C ASN A 81 11.33 -13.21 27.10
N ASP A 82 11.60 -14.45 26.69
CA ASP A 82 12.27 -14.75 25.42
C ASP A 82 11.50 -14.20 24.21
N PHE A 83 10.16 -14.06 24.33
CA PHE A 83 9.35 -13.48 23.28
C PHE A 83 9.62 -11.99 23.03
N GLU A 84 10.23 -11.30 23.98
CA GLU A 84 10.57 -9.88 23.84
C GLU A 84 11.61 -9.67 22.73
N SER A 85 12.51 -10.64 22.55
CA SER A 85 13.53 -10.59 21.49
C SER A 85 12.93 -10.58 20.07
N PHE A 86 11.75 -11.19 19.88
CA PHE A 86 11.08 -11.26 18.58
C PHE A 86 10.16 -10.06 18.31
N ARG A 87 9.94 -9.17 19.29
CA ARG A 87 8.98 -8.07 19.11
C ARG A 87 9.41 -7.06 18.07
N SER A 88 10.70 -6.76 17.99
CA SER A 88 11.25 -5.87 16.97
C SER A 88 11.02 -6.44 15.57
N ASP A 89 11.26 -7.74 15.38
CA ASP A 89 11.04 -8.42 14.11
C ASP A 89 9.56 -8.45 13.73
N ILE A 90 8.69 -8.78 14.68
CA ILE A 90 7.24 -8.77 14.50
C ILE A 90 6.73 -7.36 14.14
N SER A 91 7.27 -6.32 14.78
CA SER A 91 6.91 -4.92 14.50
C SER A 91 7.34 -4.50 13.10
N LEU A 92 8.56 -4.88 12.67
CA LEU A 92 9.06 -4.68 11.31
C LEU A 92 8.15 -5.35 10.26
N PHE A 93 7.70 -6.58 10.53
CA PHE A 93 6.78 -7.29 9.63
C PHE A 93 5.42 -6.61 9.51
N ASN A 94 4.88 -6.07 10.61
CA ASN A 94 3.55 -5.45 10.61
C ASN A 94 3.54 -4.03 10.04
N ASN A 95 4.61 -3.25 10.25
CA ASN A 95 4.69 -1.85 9.81
C ASN A 95 5.98 -1.56 9.03
N PRO A 96 6.20 -2.20 7.87
CA PRO A 96 7.46 -2.13 7.13
C PRO A 96 7.81 -0.75 6.55
N ILE A 97 6.90 0.22 6.58
CA ILE A 97 7.06 1.58 6.00
C ILE A 97 7.31 2.65 7.09
N HIS A 98 6.90 2.40 8.34
CA HIS A 98 7.01 3.36 9.44
C HIS A 98 8.04 2.94 10.51
N PHE A 99 8.90 1.98 10.17
CA PHE A 99 9.89 1.43 11.07
C PHE A 99 11.19 2.24 11.01
N ASP A 100 11.66 2.74 12.17
CA ASP A 100 12.90 3.53 12.26
C ASP A 100 14.13 2.61 12.22
N ILE A 101 14.74 2.51 11.05
CA ILE A 101 15.85 1.60 10.72
C ILE A 101 17.12 1.93 11.50
N GLU A 102 17.37 3.20 11.81
CA GLU A 102 18.61 3.64 12.46
C GLU A 102 18.68 3.19 13.92
N SER A 103 17.52 2.90 14.53
CA SER A 103 17.40 2.47 15.92
C SER A 103 17.58 0.96 16.15
N GLN A 104 17.88 0.16 15.12
CA GLN A 104 17.69 -1.30 15.15
C GLN A 104 18.99 -2.12 15.11
N PRO A 105 18.97 -3.38 15.57
CA PRO A 105 20.13 -4.28 15.53
C PRO A 105 20.64 -4.50 14.09
N GLY A 106 21.96 -4.66 13.93
CA GLY A 106 22.62 -4.67 12.62
C GLY A 106 22.09 -5.67 11.59
N HIS A 107 21.55 -6.82 12.03
CA HIS A 107 20.97 -7.82 11.12
C HIS A 107 19.68 -7.33 10.43
N LEU A 108 18.88 -6.47 11.09
CA LEU A 108 17.67 -5.88 10.51
C LEU A 108 17.99 -4.74 9.53
N GLN A 109 19.06 -3.98 9.78
CA GLN A 109 19.54 -2.95 8.85
C GLN A 109 19.98 -3.55 7.51
N GLN A 110 20.43 -4.82 7.51
CA GLN A 110 20.88 -5.53 6.31
C GLN A 110 19.71 -5.97 5.40
N ILE A 111 18.54 -6.28 5.97
CA ILE A 111 17.30 -6.61 5.24
C ILE A 111 16.80 -5.41 4.42
N ASP A 112 17.01 -4.19 4.91
CA ASP A 112 16.56 -2.98 4.21
C ASP A 112 17.42 -2.68 2.97
N ARG A 113 18.70 -3.07 2.97
CA ARG A 113 19.53 -3.08 1.75
C ARG A 113 18.95 -4.03 0.69
N ILE A 114 18.39 -5.18 1.10
CA ILE A 114 17.71 -6.12 0.19
C ILE A 114 16.43 -5.46 -0.39
N LYS A 115 15.65 -4.72 0.41
CA LYS A 115 14.47 -3.96 -0.06
C LYS A 115 14.84 -2.80 -1.01
N GLN A 116 15.96 -2.11 -0.79
CA GLN A 116 16.45 -1.09 -1.73
C GLN A 116 16.87 -1.72 -3.07
N THR A 117 17.39 -2.95 -3.06
CA THR A 117 17.60 -3.76 -4.27
C THR A 117 16.27 -4.14 -4.93
N MET A 118 15.19 -4.40 -4.17
CA MET A 118 13.84 -4.63 -4.71
C MET A 118 13.26 -3.44 -5.47
N HIS A 119 13.55 -2.19 -5.05
CA HIS A 119 13.16 -0.99 -5.78
C HIS A 119 13.90 -0.81 -7.12
N ARG A 120 14.97 -1.56 -7.36
CA ARG A 120 15.75 -1.53 -8.62
C ARG A 120 15.31 -2.57 -9.65
N VAL A 121 14.47 -3.54 -9.28
CA VAL A 121 13.96 -4.56 -10.21
C VAL A 121 12.70 -4.02 -10.90
N HIS A 122 12.74 -3.94 -12.23
CA HIS A 122 11.57 -3.60 -13.04
C HIS A 122 10.45 -4.62 -12.82
N MET A 123 9.37 -4.23 -12.12
CA MET A 123 8.18 -5.08 -12.00
C MET A 123 7.27 -4.91 -13.21
N GLU A 124 6.99 -6.02 -13.90
CA GLU A 124 5.98 -6.10 -14.96
C GLU A 124 4.59 -5.82 -14.38
N ARG A 125 3.78 -5.01 -15.08
CA ARG A 125 2.44 -4.59 -14.62
C ARG A 125 1.37 -5.51 -15.20
N PHE A 126 0.62 -6.19 -14.33
CA PHE A 126 -0.47 -7.10 -14.70
C PHE A 126 -1.85 -6.45 -14.59
N ASN A 127 -2.83 -6.92 -15.38
CA ASN A 127 -4.17 -6.34 -15.42
C ASN A 127 -5.06 -6.81 -14.25
N LEU A 128 -4.92 -6.13 -13.11
CA LEU A 128 -5.65 -6.42 -11.87
C LEU A 128 -7.18 -6.28 -11.98
N LYS A 129 -7.73 -5.73 -13.08
CA LYS A 129 -9.18 -5.65 -13.26
C LYS A 129 -9.82 -7.01 -13.53
N LYS A 130 -9.06 -7.99 -14.05
CA LYS A 130 -9.54 -9.37 -14.21
C LYS A 130 -9.85 -10.02 -12.84
N LEU A 131 -9.10 -9.68 -11.80
CA LEU A 131 -9.34 -10.11 -10.41
C LEU A 131 -10.57 -9.47 -9.77
N ASN A 132 -11.24 -8.50 -10.42
CA ASN A 132 -12.52 -7.99 -9.93
C ASN A 132 -13.70 -8.90 -10.31
N LYS A 133 -13.51 -9.80 -11.29
CA LYS A 133 -14.48 -10.82 -11.68
C LYS A 133 -14.20 -12.11 -10.93
N VAL A 134 -15.25 -12.86 -10.57
CA VAL A 134 -15.15 -14.11 -9.79
C VAL A 134 -14.31 -15.15 -10.55
N GLU A 135 -14.55 -15.33 -11.85
CA GLU A 135 -13.80 -16.24 -12.72
C GLU A 135 -12.29 -15.94 -12.72
N GLY A 136 -11.91 -14.65 -12.84
CA GLY A 136 -10.51 -14.26 -12.82
C GLY A 136 -9.81 -14.41 -11.46
N LYS A 137 -10.57 -14.49 -10.35
CA LYS A 137 -10.02 -14.84 -9.04
C LYS A 137 -9.79 -16.34 -8.93
N GLU A 138 -10.74 -17.15 -9.39
CA GLU A 138 -10.64 -18.61 -9.35
C GLU A 138 -9.49 -19.10 -10.22
N GLU A 139 -9.36 -18.60 -11.45
CA GLU A 139 -8.25 -18.92 -12.36
C GLU A 139 -6.89 -18.61 -11.73
N TYR A 140 -6.73 -17.42 -11.14
CA TYR A 140 -5.49 -17.02 -10.48
C TYR A 140 -5.18 -17.89 -9.25
N CYS A 141 -6.19 -18.20 -8.44
CA CYS A 141 -6.02 -19.05 -7.26
C CYS A 141 -5.61 -20.47 -7.63
N VAL A 142 -6.25 -21.08 -8.64
CA VAL A 142 -5.91 -22.42 -9.13
C VAL A 142 -4.48 -22.46 -9.65
N GLU A 143 -4.09 -21.48 -10.47
CA GLU A 143 -2.75 -21.44 -11.07
C GLU A 143 -1.65 -21.26 -10.02
N ILE A 144 -1.88 -20.42 -9.02
CA ILE A 144 -0.97 -20.23 -7.88
C ILE A 144 -0.84 -21.53 -7.08
N SER A 145 -1.96 -22.17 -6.73
CA SER A 145 -1.95 -23.42 -5.96
C SER A 145 -1.22 -24.55 -6.68
N ASN A 146 -1.44 -24.71 -7.98
CA ASN A 146 -0.77 -25.76 -8.78
C ASN A 146 0.76 -25.58 -8.80
N ARG A 147 1.23 -24.33 -8.88
CA ARG A 147 2.66 -24.02 -8.91
C ARG A 147 3.34 -24.20 -7.57
N PHE A 148 2.67 -23.83 -6.48
CA PHE A 148 3.19 -24.08 -5.14
C PHE A 148 3.26 -25.59 -4.84
N ALA A 149 2.27 -26.36 -5.26
CA ALA A 149 2.31 -27.82 -5.15
C ALA A 149 3.48 -28.45 -5.94
N ALA A 150 3.87 -27.86 -7.09
CA ALA A 150 5.02 -28.34 -7.86
C ALA A 150 6.36 -28.10 -7.16
N LEU A 151 6.48 -27.07 -6.31
CA LEU A 151 7.70 -26.74 -5.55
C LEU A 151 7.91 -27.63 -4.32
N GLU A 152 6.82 -28.06 -3.67
CA GLU A 152 6.90 -28.94 -2.49
C GLU A 152 7.42 -30.34 -2.81
N ASN A 153 7.49 -30.74 -4.09
CA ASN A 153 7.93 -32.06 -4.54
C ASN A 153 9.44 -32.17 -4.85
N SER A 154 10.26 -31.14 -4.58
CA SER A 154 11.71 -31.21 -4.77
C SER A 154 12.45 -31.36 -3.43
N ASP A 155 12.60 -32.58 -2.94
CA ASP A 155 13.37 -32.89 -1.74
C ASP A 155 14.88 -32.81 -2.03
N THR A 156 15.57 -31.81 -1.48
CA THR A 156 17.00 -31.94 -1.14
C THR A 156 17.27 -31.43 0.27
N GLU A 157 17.72 -32.37 1.11
CA GLU A 157 18.11 -32.17 2.50
C GLU A 157 19.50 -31.50 2.56
N VAL A 158 19.56 -30.25 3.03
CA VAL A 158 20.82 -29.52 3.26
C VAL A 158 20.74 -28.70 4.55
N ASP A 159 21.86 -28.71 5.29
CA ASP A 159 22.23 -27.98 6.51
C ASP A 159 21.40 -26.72 6.85
N VAL A 160 20.64 -26.84 7.94
CA VAL A 160 19.51 -25.98 8.34
C VAL A 160 19.85 -24.49 8.34
N ASN A 161 21.00 -24.03 8.81
CA ASN A 161 21.25 -22.59 8.95
C ASN A 161 21.80 -21.91 7.69
N LYS A 162 22.58 -22.63 6.87
CA LYS A 162 23.04 -22.13 5.57
C LYS A 162 21.96 -22.31 4.50
N ALA A 163 21.17 -23.38 4.63
CA ALA A 163 19.97 -23.61 3.85
C ALA A 163 18.86 -22.63 4.23
N TRP A 164 18.73 -22.12 5.46
CA TRP A 164 17.65 -21.16 5.77
C TRP A 164 17.77 -19.84 5.03
N GLU A 165 18.96 -19.22 4.95
CA GLU A 165 19.13 -17.98 4.17
C GLU A 165 19.07 -18.24 2.66
N THR A 166 19.70 -19.32 2.19
CA THR A 166 19.65 -19.72 0.78
C THR A 166 18.24 -20.13 0.35
N ASN A 167 17.51 -20.87 1.18
CA ASN A 167 16.11 -21.25 0.97
C ASN A 167 15.18 -20.07 1.15
N ARG A 168 15.47 -19.09 1.99
CA ARG A 168 14.66 -17.88 2.10
C ARG A 168 14.79 -17.02 0.85
N GLU A 169 16.01 -16.80 0.35
CA GLU A 169 16.23 -16.07 -0.90
C GLU A 169 15.66 -16.83 -2.10
N ASN A 170 15.88 -18.15 -2.18
CA ASN A 170 15.30 -19.02 -3.21
C ASN A 170 13.77 -19.08 -3.12
N LEU A 171 13.19 -19.18 -1.92
CA LEU A 171 11.75 -19.20 -1.72
C LEU A 171 11.13 -17.86 -2.11
N ILE A 172 11.73 -16.73 -1.73
CA ILE A 172 11.28 -15.40 -2.15
C ILE A 172 11.39 -15.26 -3.68
N PHE A 173 12.48 -15.76 -4.28
CA PHE A 173 12.66 -15.77 -5.73
C PHE A 173 11.61 -16.63 -6.43
N HIS A 174 11.38 -17.86 -5.98
CA HIS A 174 10.39 -18.77 -6.54
C HIS A 174 8.96 -18.25 -6.33
N ILE A 175 8.62 -17.70 -5.16
CA ILE A 175 7.32 -17.04 -4.94
C ILE A 175 7.12 -15.92 -5.95
N ARG A 176 8.14 -15.07 -6.16
CA ARG A 176 8.08 -13.96 -7.12
C ARG A 176 7.89 -14.44 -8.55
N GLU A 177 8.70 -15.40 -8.99
CA GLU A 177 8.64 -15.90 -10.36
C GLU A 177 7.33 -16.64 -10.62
N ASN A 178 6.82 -17.40 -9.65
CA ASN A 178 5.52 -18.06 -9.79
C ASN A 178 4.39 -17.05 -9.87
N ILE A 179 4.34 -16.05 -8.98
CA ILE A 179 3.37 -14.96 -9.06
C ILE A 179 3.47 -14.24 -10.41
N LYS A 180 4.68 -13.94 -10.87
CA LYS A 180 4.95 -13.24 -12.13
C LYS A 180 4.46 -14.04 -13.33
N MET A 181 4.81 -15.32 -13.41
CA MET A 181 4.42 -16.20 -14.50
C MET A 181 2.91 -16.50 -14.46
N SER A 182 2.29 -16.68 -13.28
CA SER A 182 0.84 -16.94 -13.15
C SER A 182 0.05 -15.72 -13.58
N ALA A 183 0.51 -14.54 -13.14
CA ALA A 183 -0.08 -13.30 -13.58
C ALA A 183 0.10 -13.09 -15.10
N LYS A 184 1.23 -13.49 -15.70
CA LYS A 184 1.45 -13.41 -17.15
C LYS A 184 0.51 -14.31 -17.95
N GLU A 185 0.25 -15.52 -17.47
CA GLU A 185 -0.58 -16.52 -18.15
C GLU A 185 -2.08 -16.28 -17.97
N SER A 186 -2.51 -15.84 -16.78
CA SER A 186 -3.94 -15.60 -16.48
C SER A 186 -4.38 -14.15 -16.75
N LEU A 187 -3.49 -13.17 -16.53
CA LEU A 187 -3.79 -11.74 -16.55
C LEU A 187 -2.99 -11.05 -17.66
N ASP A 188 -3.51 -11.07 -18.91
CA ASP A 188 -2.95 -10.32 -20.06
C ASP A 188 -2.32 -8.97 -19.67
N TYR A 189 -1.21 -8.60 -20.34
CA TYR A 189 -0.42 -7.41 -20.06
C TYR A 189 -1.26 -6.12 -19.87
N TYR A 190 -0.92 -5.34 -18.84
CA TYR A 190 -1.57 -4.04 -18.60
C TYR A 190 -0.99 -2.97 -19.52
N GLU A 191 -1.73 -2.57 -20.56
CA GLU A 191 -1.49 -1.27 -21.19
C GLU A 191 -1.87 -0.16 -20.19
N PRO A 192 -0.95 0.74 -19.82
CA PRO A 192 -1.28 1.87 -18.96
C PRO A 192 -2.43 2.67 -19.56
N LYS A 193 -3.54 2.81 -18.82
CA LYS A 193 -4.59 3.76 -19.18
C LYS A 193 -3.94 5.11 -19.44
N LYS A 194 -4.02 5.60 -20.68
CA LYS A 194 -3.61 6.94 -21.07
C LYS A 194 -4.52 7.93 -20.35
N HIS A 195 -4.16 8.36 -19.14
CA HIS A 195 -4.88 9.39 -18.35
C HIS A 195 -4.80 10.79 -19.03
N LYS A 196 -4.36 10.85 -20.28
CA LYS A 196 -4.13 12.07 -21.03
C LYS A 196 -4.55 11.75 -22.47
N PRO A 197 -5.74 12.16 -22.92
CA PRO A 197 -6.20 11.90 -24.29
C PRO A 197 -5.22 12.39 -25.36
N TRP A 198 -4.42 13.41 -25.04
CA TRP A 198 -3.36 13.96 -25.90
C TRP A 198 -2.04 13.19 -25.89
N PHE A 199 -1.87 12.18 -25.02
CA PHE A 199 -0.63 11.42 -24.89
C PHE A 199 -0.63 10.23 -25.86
N ASP A 200 0.06 10.41 -26.98
CA ASP A 200 0.13 9.43 -28.06
C ASP A 200 1.36 8.52 -27.98
N GLU A 201 1.48 7.62 -28.96
CA GLU A 201 2.61 6.68 -29.09
C GLU A 201 3.96 7.42 -29.22
N GLY A 202 3.96 8.56 -29.92
CA GLY A 202 5.15 9.42 -30.03
C GLY A 202 5.61 9.96 -28.68
N CYS A 203 4.66 10.32 -27.80
CA CYS A 203 4.97 10.76 -26.45
C CYS A 203 5.59 9.64 -25.60
N SER A 204 5.13 8.40 -25.77
CA SER A 204 5.71 7.23 -25.09
C SER A 204 7.16 6.99 -25.50
N LYS A 205 7.44 7.00 -26.81
CA LYS A 205 8.79 6.82 -27.35
C LYS A 205 9.77 7.86 -26.83
N LEU A 206 9.38 9.14 -26.79
CA LEU A 206 10.20 10.21 -26.22
C LEU A 206 10.46 10.02 -24.72
N LEU A 207 9.46 9.54 -23.98
CA LEU A 207 9.63 9.25 -22.55
C LEU A 207 10.65 8.13 -22.32
N ASP A 208 10.62 7.07 -23.14
CA ASP A 208 11.55 5.96 -23.06
C ASP A 208 12.96 6.36 -23.49
N HIS A 209 13.09 7.15 -24.55
CA HIS A 209 14.36 7.73 -24.96
C HIS A 209 14.99 8.58 -23.83
N ARG A 210 14.18 9.35 -23.10
CA ARG A 210 14.64 10.10 -21.91
C ARG A 210 15.10 9.18 -20.77
N LYS A 211 14.46 8.02 -20.57
CA LYS A 211 14.90 7.04 -19.57
C LYS A 211 16.24 6.41 -19.98
N GLN A 212 16.40 6.04 -21.25
CA GLN A 212 17.63 5.49 -21.80
C GLN A 212 18.80 6.49 -21.66
N ALA A 213 18.60 7.75 -22.03
CA ALA A 213 19.61 8.80 -21.87
C ALA A 213 20.01 9.03 -20.40
N LYS A 214 19.05 8.88 -19.46
CA LYS A 214 19.36 8.95 -18.03
C LYS A 214 20.21 7.77 -17.58
N LEU A 215 19.94 6.56 -18.08
CA LEU A 215 20.75 5.38 -17.79
C LEU A 215 22.18 5.52 -18.33
N GLN A 216 22.33 6.05 -19.55
CA GLN A 216 23.64 6.34 -20.14
C GLN A 216 24.44 7.33 -19.30
N TRP A 217 23.81 8.42 -18.84
CA TRP A 217 24.48 9.38 -17.96
C TRP A 217 24.84 8.80 -16.58
N LEU A 218 24.06 7.87 -16.05
CA LEU A 218 24.40 7.18 -14.80
C LEU A 218 25.59 6.23 -14.95
N GLN A 219 25.78 5.66 -16.14
CA GLN A 219 26.93 4.81 -16.46
C GLN A 219 28.20 5.65 -16.69
N ASP A 220 28.08 6.79 -17.36
CA ASP A 220 29.17 7.74 -17.58
C ASP A 220 28.68 9.19 -17.39
N PRO A 221 28.95 9.79 -16.21
CA PRO A 221 28.55 11.16 -15.87
C PRO A 221 29.37 12.27 -16.56
N SER A 222 29.80 12.07 -17.80
CA SER A 222 30.53 13.06 -18.58
C SER A 222 29.66 14.27 -18.95
N GLU A 223 30.31 15.43 -19.17
CA GLU A 223 29.64 16.68 -19.57
C GLU A 223 28.86 16.51 -20.88
N LEU A 224 29.40 15.72 -21.82
CA LEU A 224 28.74 15.38 -23.08
C LEU A 224 27.41 14.65 -22.84
N ASN A 225 27.42 13.61 -22.02
CA ASN A 225 26.20 12.84 -21.69
C ASN A 225 25.20 13.68 -20.88
N GLY A 226 25.70 14.56 -20.01
CA GLY A 226 24.88 15.52 -19.25
C GLY A 226 24.16 16.50 -20.17
N ASN A 227 24.87 17.07 -21.14
CA ASN A 227 24.32 17.98 -22.15
C ASN A 227 23.29 17.27 -23.05
N ASN A 228 23.59 16.05 -23.49
CA ASN A 228 22.66 15.23 -24.27
C ASN A 228 21.36 14.93 -23.50
N LEU A 229 21.47 14.49 -22.24
CA LEU A 229 20.31 14.24 -21.37
C LEU A 229 19.47 15.50 -21.17
N ASN A 230 20.10 16.65 -20.97
CA ASN A 230 19.42 17.93 -20.83
C ASN A 230 18.70 18.35 -22.12
N ASN A 231 19.29 18.13 -23.30
CA ASN A 231 18.64 18.39 -24.57
C ASN A 231 17.38 17.51 -24.74
N ILE A 232 17.53 16.19 -24.55
CA ILE A 232 16.42 15.23 -24.63
C ILE A 232 15.30 15.59 -23.65
N ARG A 233 15.63 16.02 -22.43
CA ARG A 233 14.65 16.50 -21.44
C ARG A 233 13.89 17.73 -21.95
N ARG A 234 14.60 18.70 -22.54
CA ARG A 234 13.99 19.93 -23.07
C ARG A 234 13.07 19.63 -24.24
N GLU A 235 13.51 18.81 -25.19
CA GLU A 235 12.75 18.40 -26.38
C GLU A 235 11.50 17.61 -25.99
N THR A 236 11.64 16.60 -25.12
CA THR A 236 10.51 15.80 -24.60
C THR A 236 9.48 16.70 -23.92
N SER A 237 9.94 17.62 -23.08
CA SER A 237 9.04 18.55 -22.37
C SER A 237 8.34 19.52 -23.33
N ARG A 238 9.04 20.00 -24.36
CA ARG A 238 8.47 20.85 -25.41
C ARG A 238 7.39 20.10 -26.18
N HIS A 239 7.67 18.86 -26.56
CA HIS A 239 6.72 18.01 -27.27
C HIS A 239 5.44 17.79 -26.45
N PHE A 240 5.56 17.45 -25.17
CA PHE A 240 4.39 17.23 -24.31
C PHE A 240 3.56 18.49 -24.10
N ARG A 241 4.21 19.66 -23.95
CA ARG A 241 3.50 20.94 -23.86
C ARG A 241 2.75 21.27 -25.15
N ASN A 242 3.36 21.03 -26.31
CA ASN A 242 2.73 21.28 -27.60
C ASN A 242 1.54 20.33 -27.83
N LYS A 243 1.71 19.03 -27.60
CA LYS A 243 0.61 18.05 -27.70
C LYS A 243 -0.56 18.39 -26.78
N LYS A 244 -0.29 18.81 -25.55
CA LYS A 244 -1.32 19.30 -24.63
C LYS A 244 -2.01 20.57 -25.16
N ARG A 245 -1.26 21.50 -25.75
CA ARG A 245 -1.80 22.74 -26.32
C ARG A 245 -2.70 22.47 -27.53
N ASP A 246 -2.26 21.61 -28.44
CA ASP A 246 -3.01 21.27 -29.65
C ASP A 246 -4.35 20.61 -29.29
N TYR A 247 -4.32 19.66 -28.35
CA TYR A 247 -5.55 19.04 -27.82
C TYR A 247 -6.51 20.04 -27.20
N LEU A 248 -6.01 20.99 -26.39
CA LEU A 248 -6.87 22.02 -25.79
C LEU A 248 -7.45 22.95 -26.86
N LYS A 249 -6.68 23.26 -27.92
CA LYS A 249 -7.16 24.06 -29.04
C LYS A 249 -8.29 23.36 -29.78
N ASP A 250 -8.10 22.09 -30.14
CA ASP A 250 -9.13 21.28 -30.80
C ASP A 250 -10.42 21.19 -29.95
N LYS A 251 -10.27 21.10 -28.62
CA LYS A 251 -11.42 21.09 -27.70
C LYS A 251 -12.15 22.43 -27.62
N ILE A 252 -11.43 23.54 -27.69
CA ILE A 252 -12.05 24.87 -27.75
C ILE A 252 -12.82 25.02 -29.07
N ASP A 253 -12.25 24.57 -30.18
CA ASP A 253 -12.91 24.59 -31.48
C ASP A 253 -14.17 23.71 -31.50
N GLU A 254 -14.13 22.53 -30.86
CA GLU A 254 -15.30 21.65 -30.68
C GLU A 254 -16.42 22.34 -29.87
N LEU A 255 -16.07 23.02 -28.77
CA LEU A 255 -17.04 23.78 -27.97
C LEU A 255 -17.64 24.95 -28.77
N ALA A 256 -16.82 25.65 -29.56
CA ALA A 256 -17.29 26.73 -30.43
C ALA A 256 -18.26 26.22 -31.51
N MET A 257 -18.00 25.05 -32.09
CA MET A 257 -18.90 24.40 -33.04
C MET A 257 -20.21 23.94 -32.39
N ASN A 258 -20.14 23.33 -31.21
CA ASN A 258 -21.32 22.91 -30.46
C ASN A 258 -22.21 24.11 -30.06
N SER A 259 -21.60 25.24 -29.71
CA SER A 259 -22.31 26.51 -29.46
C SER A 259 -23.03 27.02 -30.72
N LYS A 260 -22.33 27.10 -31.86
CA LYS A 260 -22.92 27.53 -33.15
C LYS A 260 -24.08 26.63 -33.58
N ASN A 261 -23.97 25.32 -33.34
CA ASN A 261 -24.97 24.32 -33.71
C ASN A 261 -26.09 24.16 -32.67
N LYS A 262 -26.12 24.98 -31.60
CA LYS A 262 -27.09 24.92 -30.50
C LYS A 262 -27.16 23.55 -29.80
N ASN A 263 -26.06 22.79 -29.80
CA ASN A 263 -25.96 21.51 -29.09
C ASN A 263 -25.59 21.73 -27.62
N ILE A 264 -26.58 22.23 -26.86
CA ILE A 264 -26.41 22.69 -25.47
C ILE A 264 -25.90 21.56 -24.56
N ARG A 265 -26.37 20.32 -24.76
CA ARG A 265 -25.99 19.17 -23.93
C ARG A 265 -24.50 18.85 -24.04
N GLU A 266 -23.96 18.78 -25.25
CA GLU A 266 -22.54 18.47 -25.47
C GLU A 266 -21.64 19.65 -25.10
N LEU A 267 -22.14 20.89 -25.21
CA LEU A 267 -21.44 22.08 -24.73
C LEU A 267 -21.17 22.01 -23.21
N TYR A 268 -22.21 21.78 -22.40
CA TYR A 268 -22.05 21.66 -20.94
C TYR A 268 -21.20 20.45 -20.53
N ARG A 269 -21.34 19.33 -21.25
CA ARG A 269 -20.53 18.13 -21.02
C ARG A 269 -19.03 18.41 -21.26
N GLY A 270 -18.70 19.10 -22.34
CA GLY A 270 -17.32 19.46 -22.66
C GLY A 270 -16.72 20.48 -21.68
N ILE A 271 -17.50 21.46 -21.20
CA ILE A 271 -17.05 22.43 -20.19
C ILE A 271 -16.72 21.72 -18.86
N ASN A 272 -17.57 20.81 -18.40
CA ASN A 272 -17.38 20.12 -17.12
C ASN A 272 -16.13 19.21 -17.11
N ILE A 273 -15.83 18.55 -18.23
CA ILE A 273 -14.62 17.70 -18.37
C ILE A 273 -13.35 18.56 -18.33
N ASN A 274 -13.34 19.71 -19.02
CA ASN A 274 -12.14 20.55 -19.14
C ASN A 274 -11.81 21.35 -17.86
N ILE A 275 -12.82 21.72 -17.05
CA ILE A 275 -12.61 22.38 -15.74
C ILE A 275 -11.91 21.42 -14.76
N THR A 276 -12.22 20.12 -14.79
CA THR A 276 -11.58 19.14 -13.91
C THR A 276 -10.12 18.83 -14.26
N GLU A 277 -9.70 19.07 -15.51
CA GLU A 277 -8.31 18.84 -15.96
C GLU A 277 -7.38 20.06 -15.80
N THR A 278 -7.94 21.24 -15.47
CA THR A 278 -7.23 22.53 -15.49
C THR A 278 -7.31 23.23 -14.14
N THR A 279 -6.43 22.90 -13.19
CA THR A 279 -6.24 23.64 -11.92
C THR A 279 -5.55 25.01 -12.10
N TYR A 280 -5.84 25.73 -13.20
CA TYR A 280 -5.41 27.12 -13.38
C TYR A 280 -6.54 27.94 -14.02
N SER A 281 -7.20 28.73 -13.16
CA SER A 281 -8.05 29.86 -13.49
C SER A 281 -7.25 30.91 -14.27
N CYS A 282 -7.79 31.40 -15.39
CA CYS A 282 -7.57 32.74 -16.00
C CYS A 282 -7.94 32.83 -17.50
N GLN A 283 -8.17 31.71 -18.21
CA GLN A 283 -8.58 31.78 -19.63
C GLN A 283 -10.10 31.63 -19.87
N PHE A 284 -10.86 31.15 -18.88
CA PHE A 284 -12.31 30.95 -19.02
C PHE A 284 -13.12 32.25 -18.83
N GLU A 285 -12.61 33.24 -18.08
CA GLU A 285 -13.30 34.52 -17.88
C GLU A 285 -13.43 35.34 -19.16
N TYR A 286 -12.50 35.18 -20.12
CA TYR A 286 -12.49 35.96 -21.36
C TYR A 286 -13.63 35.58 -22.32
N VAL A 287 -14.06 34.31 -22.33
CA VAL A 287 -15.18 33.85 -23.17
C VAL A 287 -16.52 34.20 -22.53
N PHE A 288 -16.61 34.14 -21.19
CA PHE A 288 -17.84 34.46 -20.48
C PHE A 288 -18.15 35.98 -20.48
N CYS A 289 -17.14 36.83 -20.29
CA CYS A 289 -17.31 38.29 -20.35
C CYS A 289 -17.77 38.79 -21.72
N ASN A 290 -17.30 38.20 -22.82
CA ASN A 290 -17.69 38.64 -24.17
C ASN A 290 -19.11 38.21 -24.56
N GLN A 291 -19.62 37.10 -24.01
CA GLN A 291 -21.00 36.67 -24.25
C GLN A 291 -22.02 37.54 -23.50
N GLN A 292 -21.63 38.07 -22.32
CA GLN A 292 -22.50 38.94 -21.52
C GLN A 292 -22.56 40.38 -22.07
N ALA A 293 -21.44 40.89 -22.61
CA ALA A 293 -21.40 42.21 -23.27
C ALA A 293 -22.23 42.27 -24.57
N CYS A 294 -22.35 41.17 -25.31
CA CYS A 294 -23.19 41.11 -26.52
C CYS A 294 -24.70 41.06 -26.22
N ASN A 295 -25.10 40.68 -25.00
CA ASN A 295 -26.51 40.45 -24.67
C ASN A 295 -27.19 41.63 -23.94
N THR A 296 -26.45 42.63 -23.43
CA THR A 296 -27.05 43.72 -22.63
C THR A 296 -26.84 45.14 -23.16
N GLY A 297 -26.09 45.36 -24.25
CA GLY A 297 -26.02 46.67 -24.90
C GLY A 297 -25.62 47.83 -23.98
N GLN A 298 -24.87 47.58 -22.91
CA GLN A 298 -24.41 48.61 -21.97
C GLN A 298 -22.90 48.83 -22.12
N SER A 299 -22.54 50.11 -22.26
CA SER A 299 -21.16 50.60 -22.34
C SER A 299 -20.41 50.33 -21.04
N LEU A 300 -19.22 49.72 -21.15
CA LEU A 300 -18.31 49.39 -20.05
C LEU A 300 -17.52 50.63 -19.60
N THR A 301 -18.12 51.51 -18.80
CA THR A 301 -17.38 52.63 -18.17
C THR A 301 -17.50 52.73 -16.65
N LEU A 302 -18.18 51.83 -15.94
CA LEU A 302 -18.49 52.09 -14.52
C LEU A 302 -18.26 50.98 -13.49
N LEU A 303 -17.47 49.93 -13.76
CA LEU A 303 -17.19 48.91 -12.75
C LEU A 303 -15.70 48.53 -12.70
N TRP A 304 -14.89 49.45 -12.18
CA TRP A 304 -13.58 49.11 -11.60
C TRP A 304 -13.44 49.84 -10.27
N PRO A 305 -13.50 49.16 -9.11
CA PRO A 305 -12.88 49.67 -7.90
C PRO A 305 -11.43 49.20 -7.86
N LEU A 306 -10.53 50.17 -7.86
CA LEU A 306 -9.12 50.04 -7.53
C LEU A 306 -8.97 49.36 -6.16
N ALA A 307 -8.16 48.32 -6.11
CA ALA A 307 -7.67 47.73 -4.86
C ALA A 307 -6.66 48.68 -4.18
N PRO A 308 -6.60 48.75 -2.84
CA PRO A 308 -5.36 49.06 -2.14
C PRO A 308 -4.37 47.89 -2.23
#